data_AF-R7HJZ7-F1
#
_entry.id   AF-R7HJZ7-F1
#
_cell.length_a   1.000
_cell.length_b   1.000
_cell.length_c   1.000
_cell.angle_alpha   90.00
_cell.angle_beta   90.00
_cell.angle_gamma   90.00
#
_symmetry.space_group_name_H-M   'P 1'
#
loop_
_entity.id
_entity.type
_entity.pdbx_description
1 polymer ?
#
loop_
_entity_poly.entity_id
_entity_poly.type
_entity_poly.pdbx_seq_one_letter_code
_entity_poly.pdbx_strand_id
1 'polypeptide(L)'
;MKKINKYIKYVAALALLPVMTACFTGIENTGRITDRDVARVKANKRTAEEALLDSVKPQTYGQWHKGKRFVVTSNDISLVLRPSADTLKGHTLTFAGQELQRDIDNIEKVVIVLSDTDRQYRYDTGKTLAELQPLSGYYAVPFLSDLDYVACVDSLLRGRTLYLRTSTWRRRDGSFETGLRYVPVTVESVTTGDAVYPFYVAFDQDGRHSGVMMSSPTSAVRNVTFDKLFSFSDIRNNYKHISNENWSLIVRGQVAVGMTKEECTLSLGAPQSVDRVPTHGGLLERWVYDNGVYLVFADGILERFRQ
;
A
#
# COMPACT_ATOMS: atom_id res chain seq x y z
N MET A 1 42.96 -74.36 -52.40
CA MET A 1 43.55 -73.77 -53.64
C MET A 1 42.51 -72.91 -54.32
N LYS A 2 42.88 -71.67 -54.67
CA LYS A 2 42.10 -70.66 -55.43
C LYS A 2 40.88 -70.10 -54.68
N LYS A 3 40.40 -68.86 -54.83
CA LYS A 3 40.86 -67.55 -55.36
C LYS A 3 39.79 -66.57 -54.82
N ILE A 4 40.18 -65.48 -54.16
CA ILE A 4 39.92 -64.07 -54.54
C ILE A 4 38.52 -63.76 -55.11
N ASN A 5 37.90 -62.70 -54.57
CA ASN A 5 36.77 -61.90 -55.06
C ASN A 5 35.33 -62.31 -54.71
N LYS A 6 34.85 -61.87 -53.53
CA LYS A 6 33.42 -61.50 -53.35
C LYS A 6 33.11 -60.44 -52.28
N TYR A 7 34.06 -59.57 -51.91
CA TYR A 7 33.82 -58.53 -50.90
C TYR A 7 34.01 -57.08 -51.38
N ILE A 8 34.05 -56.85 -52.69
CA ILE A 8 34.09 -55.50 -53.28
C ILE A 8 32.74 -55.17 -53.93
N LYS A 9 31.64 -55.19 -53.17
CA LYS A 9 30.35 -54.55 -53.56
C LYS A 9 29.49 -54.04 -52.39
N TYR A 10 29.94 -54.12 -51.13
CA TYR A 10 29.15 -53.67 -49.97
C TYR A 10 29.91 -52.74 -49.01
N VAL A 11 30.82 -51.91 -49.51
CA VAL A 11 31.52 -50.88 -48.71
C VAL A 11 31.25 -49.45 -49.22
N ALA A 12 30.33 -49.26 -50.17
CA ALA A 12 30.03 -47.94 -50.75
C ALA A 12 28.60 -47.45 -50.50
N ALA A 13 27.96 -47.84 -49.38
CA ALA A 13 26.59 -47.41 -49.06
C ALA A 13 26.33 -47.25 -47.55
N LEU A 14 27.29 -46.73 -46.80
CA LEU A 14 27.03 -46.24 -45.43
C LEU A 14 27.87 -45.00 -45.11
N ALA A 15 27.97 -44.09 -46.08
CA ALA A 15 28.52 -42.76 -45.92
C ALA A 15 27.56 -41.77 -46.59
N LEU A 16 26.49 -41.40 -45.90
CA LEU A 16 25.75 -40.15 -46.09
C LEU A 16 24.60 -40.12 -45.06
N LEU A 17 24.78 -39.34 -43.99
CA LEU A 17 23.78 -38.76 -43.06
C LEU A 17 24.61 -38.26 -41.86
N PRO A 18 24.68 -36.96 -41.52
CA PRO A 18 23.64 -35.92 -41.68
C PRO A 18 24.17 -34.62 -42.32
N VAL A 19 23.53 -34.16 -43.40
CA VAL A 19 23.63 -32.75 -43.83
C VAL A 19 22.22 -32.29 -44.12
N MET A 20 21.88 -31.08 -43.64
CA MET A 20 20.55 -30.47 -43.53
C MET A 20 19.85 -30.91 -42.24
N THR A 21 19.89 -30.14 -41.16
CA THR A 21 19.40 -28.77 -41.07
C THR A 21 20.10 -28.01 -39.93
N ALA A 22 20.90 -27.00 -40.26
CA ALA A 22 21.36 -26.01 -39.29
C ALA A 22 21.33 -24.61 -39.92
N CYS A 23 20.17 -24.23 -40.46
CA CYS A 23 19.76 -22.83 -40.39
C CYS A 23 19.11 -22.67 -39.02
N PHE A 24 19.93 -22.40 -38.01
CA PHE A 24 19.46 -21.92 -36.72
C PHE A 24 19.00 -20.47 -36.92
N THR A 25 17.88 -20.26 -37.61
CA THR A 25 17.05 -19.09 -37.33
C THR A 25 16.24 -19.49 -36.10
N GLY A 26 16.88 -19.41 -34.94
CA GLY A 26 16.17 -19.26 -33.67
C GLY A 26 15.43 -17.94 -33.73
N ILE A 27 14.32 -17.91 -34.47
CA ILE A 27 13.20 -17.05 -34.13
C ILE A 27 12.68 -17.69 -32.85
N GLU A 28 13.34 -17.37 -31.73
CA GLU A 28 12.69 -17.43 -30.45
C GLU A 28 11.40 -16.64 -30.66
N ASN A 29 10.29 -17.34 -30.65
CA ASN A 29 9.00 -16.73 -30.48
C ASN A 29 9.10 -16.04 -29.13
N THR A 30 9.52 -14.77 -29.11
CA THR A 30 9.11 -13.83 -28.08
C THR A 30 7.61 -13.84 -28.16
N GLY A 31 7.01 -14.81 -27.47
CA GLY A 31 5.57 -14.94 -27.34
C GLY A 31 5.06 -13.56 -26.98
N ARG A 32 4.06 -13.10 -27.73
CA ARG A 32 3.50 -11.76 -27.62
C ARG A 32 3.35 -11.42 -26.15
N ILE A 33 4.22 -10.55 -25.65
CA ILE A 33 4.23 -10.16 -24.25
C ILE A 33 2.87 -9.51 -24.02
N THR A 34 2.01 -10.18 -23.26
CA THR A 34 0.69 -9.64 -22.94
C THR A 34 0.84 -8.61 -21.84
N ASP A 35 -0.10 -7.66 -21.73
CA ASP A 35 -0.14 -6.72 -20.60
C ASP A 35 -0.14 -7.45 -19.26
N ARG A 36 -0.67 -8.68 -19.23
CA ARG A 36 -0.64 -9.57 -18.07
C ARG A 36 0.76 -10.10 -17.75
N ASP A 37 1.59 -10.38 -18.76
CA ASP A 37 2.98 -10.78 -18.57
C ASP A 37 3.85 -9.58 -18.15
N VAL A 38 3.62 -8.38 -18.73
CA VAL A 38 4.26 -7.14 -18.26
C VAL A 38 3.84 -6.83 -16.81
N ALA A 39 2.56 -6.95 -16.50
CA ALA A 39 2.04 -6.77 -15.15
C ALA A 39 2.60 -7.81 -14.17
N ARG A 40 2.75 -9.08 -14.58
CA ARG A 40 3.35 -10.15 -13.77
C ARG A 40 4.83 -9.89 -13.49
N VAL A 41 5.59 -9.43 -14.50
CA VAL A 41 7.01 -9.10 -14.35
C VAL A 41 7.21 -7.83 -13.52
N LYS A 42 6.36 -6.81 -13.69
CA LYS A 42 6.34 -5.60 -12.85
C LYS A 42 5.94 -5.91 -11.41
N ALA A 43 4.95 -6.80 -11.20
CA ALA A 43 4.50 -7.21 -9.87
C ALA A 43 5.59 -7.94 -9.06
N ASN A 44 6.57 -8.56 -9.73
CA ASN A 44 7.69 -9.24 -9.07
C ASN A 44 8.84 -8.31 -8.67
N LYS A 45 8.87 -7.06 -9.14
CA LYS A 45 9.88 -6.07 -8.74
C LYS A 45 9.28 -5.11 -7.73
N ARG A 46 9.63 -5.31 -6.46
CA ARG A 46 9.30 -4.40 -5.39
C ARG A 46 9.77 -2.98 -5.72
N THR A 47 8.87 -2.02 -5.66
CA THR A 47 9.16 -0.61 -5.97
C THR A 47 9.92 0.06 -4.83
N ALA A 48 10.57 1.19 -5.11
CA ALA A 48 11.24 1.98 -4.08
C ALA A 48 10.23 2.47 -3.03
N GLU A 49 9.03 2.86 -3.46
CA GLU A 49 7.94 3.27 -2.59
C GLU A 49 7.50 2.14 -1.64
N GLU A 50 7.36 0.91 -2.15
CA GLU A 50 7.00 -0.27 -1.33
C GLU A 50 8.10 -0.67 -0.34
N ALA A 51 9.35 -0.27 -0.59
CA ALA A 51 10.50 -0.59 0.25
C ALA A 51 10.83 0.51 1.27
N LEU A 52 10.34 1.74 1.09
CA LEU A 52 10.75 2.91 1.88
C LEU A 52 10.67 2.66 3.39
N LEU A 53 9.51 2.18 3.85
CA LEU A 53 9.23 2.00 5.27
C LEU A 53 9.64 0.62 5.81
N ASP A 54 10.27 -0.25 5.00
CA ASP A 54 10.76 -1.55 5.50
C ASP A 54 11.87 -1.43 6.54
N SER A 55 12.65 -0.35 6.41
CA SER A 55 13.73 -0.01 7.32
C SER A 55 13.21 0.45 8.67
N VAL A 56 11.95 0.88 8.77
CA VAL A 56 11.34 1.34 10.00
C VAL A 56 10.39 0.27 10.52
N LYS A 57 10.72 -0.30 11.66
CA LYS A 57 9.87 -1.27 12.34
C LYS A 57 9.55 -0.75 13.74
N PRO A 58 8.30 -0.89 14.21
CA PRO A 58 7.99 -0.64 15.60
C PRO A 58 8.81 -1.59 16.47
N GLN A 59 9.25 -1.11 17.62
CA GLN A 59 9.93 -1.95 18.60
C GLN A 59 9.01 -3.09 19.05
N THR A 60 9.57 -4.28 19.21
CA THR A 60 8.87 -5.37 19.88
C THR A 60 8.80 -5.11 21.37
N TYR A 61 7.88 -5.77 22.07
CA TYR A 61 7.76 -5.63 23.52
C TYR A 61 9.08 -5.94 24.24
N GLY A 62 9.83 -6.95 23.79
CA GLY A 62 11.13 -7.29 24.39
C GLY A 62 12.20 -6.20 24.29
N GLN A 63 11.98 -5.17 23.46
CA GLN A 63 12.86 -4.02 23.29
C GLN A 63 12.40 -2.80 24.11
N TRP A 64 11.25 -2.88 24.78
CA TRP A 64 10.73 -1.78 25.58
C TRP A 64 11.59 -1.57 26.83
N HIS A 65 11.96 -0.32 27.06
CA HIS A 65 12.62 0.11 28.28
C HIS A 65 11.75 1.13 29.00
N LYS A 66 11.93 1.22 30.33
CA LYS A 66 11.28 2.26 31.13
C LYS A 66 11.50 3.64 30.50
N GLY A 67 10.46 4.44 30.42
CA GLY A 67 10.50 5.75 29.76
C GLY A 67 10.02 5.76 28.32
N LYS A 68 9.77 4.60 27.69
CA LYS A 68 9.15 4.55 26.36
C LYS A 68 7.76 5.19 26.38
N ARG A 69 7.44 6.01 25.37
CA ARG A 69 6.23 6.85 25.36
C ARG A 69 5.25 6.46 24.26
N PHE A 70 3.98 6.58 24.57
CA PHE A 70 2.87 6.27 23.67
C PHE A 70 1.80 7.35 23.77
N VAL A 71 1.13 7.65 22.65
CA VAL A 71 -0.08 8.48 22.65
C VAL A 71 -1.31 7.59 22.59
N VAL A 72 -2.31 7.92 23.41
CA VAL A 72 -3.60 7.25 23.42
C VAL A 72 -4.44 7.71 22.23
N THR A 73 -4.89 6.78 21.40
CA THR A 73 -5.64 7.08 20.16
C THR A 73 -7.16 7.01 20.33
N SER A 74 -7.67 6.31 21.35
CA SER A 74 -9.10 6.23 21.68
C SER A 74 -9.35 6.28 23.19
N ASN A 75 -10.48 6.87 23.59
CA ASN A 75 -10.96 6.82 24.98
C ASN A 75 -11.40 5.40 25.39
N ASP A 76 -11.58 4.48 24.44
CA ASP A 76 -11.89 3.06 24.71
C ASP A 76 -10.76 2.35 25.47
N ILE A 77 -9.59 2.97 25.59
CA ILE A 77 -8.51 2.49 26.47
C ILE A 77 -8.96 2.35 27.93
N SER A 78 -9.99 3.10 28.36
CA SER A 78 -10.56 3.00 29.71
C SER A 78 -11.15 1.62 29.99
N LEU A 79 -11.56 0.87 28.96
CA LEU A 79 -12.10 -0.49 29.08
C LEU A 79 -11.05 -1.50 29.54
N VAL A 80 -9.77 -1.25 29.23
CA VAL A 80 -8.68 -2.20 29.45
C VAL A 80 -7.71 -1.80 30.57
N LEU A 81 -7.65 -0.51 30.94
CA LEU A 81 -6.76 -0.03 31.99
C LEU A 81 -7.37 -0.13 33.40
N ARG A 82 -6.48 -0.28 34.39
CA ARG A 82 -6.79 -0.27 35.82
C ARG A 82 -5.88 0.71 36.58
N PRO A 83 -6.42 1.70 37.32
CA PRO A 83 -7.84 2.07 37.37
C PRO A 83 -8.33 2.56 35.99
N SER A 84 -9.65 2.50 35.78
CA SER A 84 -10.24 3.13 34.60
C SER A 84 -10.01 4.64 34.67
N ALA A 85 -9.72 5.26 33.53
CA ALA A 85 -9.67 6.71 33.40
C ALA A 85 -10.37 7.12 32.11
N ASP A 86 -11.44 7.89 32.30
CA ASP A 86 -12.13 8.53 31.20
C ASP A 86 -11.27 9.69 30.66
N THR A 87 -11.34 9.95 29.35
CA THR A 87 -10.69 11.10 28.68
C THR A 87 -9.17 11.02 28.45
N LEU A 88 -8.59 9.82 28.34
CA LEU A 88 -7.17 9.66 28.05
C LEU A 88 -6.77 9.92 26.58
N LYS A 89 -7.71 9.99 25.62
CA LYS A 89 -7.36 10.24 24.20
C LYS A 89 -6.49 11.49 24.05
N GLY A 90 -5.39 11.36 23.31
CA GLY A 90 -4.40 12.41 23.11
C GLY A 90 -3.36 12.54 24.23
N HIS A 91 -3.57 11.92 25.39
CA HIS A 91 -2.58 11.92 26.46
C HIS A 91 -1.41 11.00 26.12
N THR A 92 -0.24 11.33 26.69
CA THR A 92 0.96 10.51 26.58
C THR A 92 1.09 9.62 27.82
N LEU A 93 1.14 8.32 27.60
CA LEU A 93 1.46 7.34 28.62
C LEU A 93 2.90 6.85 28.45
N THR A 94 3.57 6.63 29.56
CA THR A 94 4.96 6.18 29.62
C THR A 94 5.01 4.78 30.21
N PHE A 95 5.75 3.87 29.56
CA PHE A 95 6.03 2.54 30.10
C PHE A 95 6.88 2.66 31.37
N ALA A 96 6.29 2.27 32.50
CA ALA A 96 6.90 2.32 33.81
C ALA A 96 7.60 0.99 34.16
N GLY A 97 7.17 -0.11 33.54
CA GLY A 97 7.72 -1.45 33.74
C GLY A 97 6.66 -2.52 33.54
N GLN A 98 6.95 -3.71 34.07
CA GLN A 98 6.04 -4.86 34.03
C GLN A 98 5.95 -5.50 35.42
N GLU A 99 4.79 -6.08 35.69
CA GLU A 99 4.52 -6.93 36.84
C GLU A 99 4.20 -8.35 36.33
N LEU A 100 4.49 -9.36 37.14
CA LEU A 100 4.07 -10.74 36.86
C LEU A 100 2.90 -11.07 37.79
N GLN A 101 1.78 -11.47 37.20
CA GLN A 101 0.61 -11.91 37.92
C GLN A 101 0.41 -13.40 37.66
N ARG A 102 0.36 -14.18 38.74
CA ARG A 102 0.12 -15.61 38.66
C ARG A 102 -1.38 -15.87 38.67
N ASP A 103 -1.85 -16.59 37.66
CA ASP A 103 -3.26 -16.96 37.52
C ASP A 103 -3.59 -18.24 38.32
N ILE A 104 -4.87 -18.60 38.37
CA ILE A 104 -5.39 -19.81 39.06
C ILE A 104 -4.70 -21.08 38.52
N ASP A 105 -4.38 -21.07 37.23
CA ASP A 105 -3.71 -22.13 36.46
C ASP A 105 -2.22 -22.28 36.82
N ASN A 106 -1.71 -21.47 37.76
CA ASN A 106 -0.30 -21.35 38.13
C ASN A 106 0.62 -20.87 36.98
N ILE A 107 0.03 -20.26 35.95
CA ILE A 107 0.74 -19.63 34.83
C ILE A 107 0.97 -18.15 35.15
N GLU A 108 2.19 -17.66 34.93
CA GLU A 108 2.54 -16.25 35.10
C GLU A 108 2.23 -15.46 33.82
N LYS A 109 1.37 -14.45 33.97
CA LYS A 109 0.97 -13.51 32.92
C LYS A 109 1.57 -12.13 33.20
N VAL A 110 1.86 -11.41 32.14
CA VAL A 110 2.47 -10.08 32.21
C VAL A 110 1.38 -9.03 32.37
N VAL A 111 1.53 -8.18 33.38
CA VAL A 111 0.78 -6.94 33.54
C VAL A 111 1.70 -5.79 33.14
N ILE A 112 1.31 -5.03 32.12
CA ILE A 112 2.05 -3.85 31.66
C ILE A 112 1.70 -2.68 32.56
N VAL A 113 2.71 -2.01 33.11
CA VAL A 113 2.55 -0.80 33.92
C VAL A 113 2.87 0.41 33.07
N LEU A 114 1.87 1.27 32.89
CA LEU A 114 1.96 2.57 32.24
C LEU A 114 1.78 3.67 33.29
N SER A 115 2.23 4.87 32.97
CA SER A 115 2.08 6.03 33.85
C SER A 115 1.95 7.32 33.05
N ASP A 116 1.19 8.27 33.58
CA ASP A 116 1.31 9.69 33.22
C ASP A 116 2.01 10.44 34.37
N THR A 117 1.85 11.76 34.44
CA THR A 117 2.44 12.60 35.49
C THR A 117 1.93 12.28 36.90
N ASP A 118 0.70 11.80 37.02
CA ASP A 118 -0.04 11.79 38.29
C ASP A 118 -0.48 10.38 38.70
N ARG A 119 -0.54 9.43 37.76
CA ARG A 119 -1.20 8.13 37.92
C ARG A 119 -0.41 7.00 37.26
N GLN A 120 -0.58 5.81 37.83
CA GLN A 120 -0.16 4.57 37.21
C GLN A 120 -1.38 3.77 36.74
N TYR A 121 -1.23 3.13 35.60
CA TYR A 121 -2.22 2.30 34.95
C TYR A 121 -1.64 0.91 34.73
N ARG A 122 -2.46 -0.11 34.95
CA ARG A 122 -2.15 -1.51 34.71
C ARG A 122 -3.00 -2.02 33.57
N TYR A 123 -2.36 -2.71 32.62
CA TYR A 123 -3.01 -3.45 31.56
C TYR A 123 -2.67 -4.93 31.72
N ASP A 124 -3.67 -5.75 32.02
CA ASP A 124 -3.53 -7.20 32.01
C ASP A 124 -3.53 -7.68 30.55
N THR A 125 -2.38 -8.21 30.10
CA THR A 125 -2.22 -8.65 28.72
C THR A 125 -2.88 -10.01 28.46
N GLY A 126 -3.16 -10.78 29.51
CA GLY A 126 -3.57 -12.18 29.39
C GLY A 126 -2.48 -13.12 28.84
N LYS A 127 -1.25 -12.63 28.65
CA LYS A 127 -0.15 -13.33 27.96
C LYS A 127 1.04 -13.60 28.87
N THR A 128 1.73 -14.70 28.62
CA THR A 128 3.05 -14.96 29.19
C THR A 128 4.09 -14.03 28.59
N LEU A 129 5.25 -13.90 29.25
CA LEU A 129 6.35 -13.07 28.74
C LEU A 129 6.84 -13.55 27.37
N ALA A 130 6.93 -14.87 27.16
CA ALA A 130 7.39 -15.46 25.91
C ALA A 130 6.45 -15.16 24.73
N GLU A 131 5.14 -15.15 24.97
CA GLU A 131 4.13 -14.78 23.96
C GLU A 131 4.14 -13.29 23.65
N LEU A 132 4.45 -12.45 24.64
CA LEU A 132 4.40 -11.00 24.52
C LEU A 132 5.66 -10.42 23.86
N GLN A 133 6.85 -10.96 24.16
CA GLN A 133 8.14 -10.50 23.64
C GLN A 133 8.21 -10.27 22.13
N PRO A 134 7.70 -11.17 21.25
CA PRO A 134 7.78 -10.98 19.80
C PRO A 134 6.72 -10.00 19.25
N LEU A 135 5.72 -9.61 20.03
CA LEU A 135 4.67 -8.71 19.56
C LEU A 135 5.23 -7.30 19.34
N SER A 136 4.95 -6.72 18.18
CA SER A 136 5.22 -5.30 17.93
C SER A 136 4.36 -4.43 18.84
N GLY A 137 4.90 -3.30 19.30
CA GLY A 137 4.25 -2.44 20.28
C GLY A 137 2.81 -2.03 19.97
N TYR A 138 2.43 -1.91 18.69
CA TYR A 138 1.07 -1.59 18.26
C TYR A 138 0.01 -2.65 18.65
N TYR A 139 0.44 -3.88 18.95
CA TYR A 139 -0.44 -4.98 19.40
C TYR A 139 -0.22 -5.35 20.86
N ALA A 140 0.76 -4.75 21.53
CA ALA A 140 1.06 -5.07 22.93
C ALA A 140 0.05 -4.40 23.87
N VAL A 141 -0.44 -3.20 23.54
CA VAL A 141 -1.50 -2.50 24.28
C VAL A 141 -2.47 -1.86 23.29
N PRO A 142 -3.78 -2.16 23.37
CA PRO A 142 -4.78 -1.54 22.51
C PRO A 142 -4.80 -0.01 22.63
N PHE A 143 -5.16 0.68 21.55
CA PHE A 143 -5.36 2.13 21.50
C PHE A 143 -4.13 2.98 21.85
N LEU A 144 -2.92 2.42 21.75
CA LEU A 144 -1.67 3.14 21.91
C LEU A 144 -0.91 3.23 20.58
N SER A 145 -0.42 4.43 20.27
CA SER A 145 0.53 4.66 19.18
C SER A 145 1.93 4.92 19.74
N ASP A 146 2.92 4.20 19.21
CA ASP A 146 4.34 4.31 19.58
C ASP A 146 4.94 5.62 19.03
N LEU A 147 5.33 6.52 19.94
CA LEU A 147 5.88 7.82 19.56
C LEU A 147 7.26 7.73 18.90
N ASP A 148 8.08 6.74 19.26
CA ASP A 148 9.40 6.56 18.64
C ASP A 148 9.22 6.07 17.20
N TYR A 149 8.22 5.21 16.96
CA TYR A 149 7.90 4.75 15.62
C TYR A 149 7.40 5.89 14.73
N VAL A 150 6.49 6.73 15.24
CA VAL A 150 6.03 7.94 14.56
C VAL A 150 7.20 8.88 14.25
N ALA A 151 8.09 9.12 15.21
CA ALA A 151 9.25 9.99 15.03
C ALA A 151 10.24 9.47 13.98
N CYS A 152 10.42 8.15 13.87
CA CYS A 152 11.24 7.56 12.83
C CYS A 152 10.64 7.79 11.43
N VAL A 153 9.33 7.59 11.28
CA VAL A 153 8.64 7.85 10.00
C VAL A 153 8.64 9.34 9.66
N ASP A 154 8.44 10.21 10.66
CA ASP A 154 8.57 11.66 10.50
C ASP A 154 9.96 12.05 9.98
N SER A 155 11.01 11.54 10.60
CA SER A 155 12.40 11.82 10.18
C SER A 155 12.69 11.36 8.74
N LEU A 156 12.04 10.29 8.29
CA LEU A 156 12.18 9.82 6.92
C LEU A 156 11.42 10.69 5.92
N LEU A 157 10.22 11.18 6.25
CA LEU A 157 9.32 11.81 5.28
C LEU A 157 9.38 13.33 5.29
N ARG A 158 9.63 13.96 6.45
CA ARG A 158 9.61 15.42 6.63
C ARG A 158 10.52 16.12 5.64
N GLY A 159 10.00 17.18 5.02
CA GLY A 159 10.69 18.01 4.03
C GLY A 159 10.81 17.38 2.64
N ARG A 160 10.34 16.14 2.42
CA ARG A 160 10.34 15.55 1.08
C ARG A 160 9.19 16.11 0.24
N THR A 161 9.49 16.35 -1.03
CA THR A 161 8.46 16.53 -2.06
C THR A 161 8.05 15.16 -2.59
N LEU A 162 6.75 14.85 -2.53
CA LEU A 162 6.15 13.61 -2.98
C LEU A 162 4.94 13.91 -3.86
N TYR A 163 4.51 12.94 -4.68
CA TYR A 163 3.31 13.08 -5.52
C TYR A 163 2.16 12.27 -4.93
N LEU A 164 1.04 12.92 -4.66
CA LEU A 164 -0.14 12.25 -4.11
C LEU A 164 -0.79 11.32 -5.13
N ARG A 165 -1.34 10.20 -4.68
CA ARG A 165 -2.15 9.26 -5.48
C ARG A 165 -3.64 9.33 -5.15
N THR A 166 -3.99 10.04 -4.08
CA THR A 166 -5.36 10.12 -3.55
C THR A 166 -5.87 11.56 -3.48
N SER A 167 -7.16 11.74 -3.74
CA SER A 167 -7.91 12.97 -3.50
C SER A 167 -8.64 12.96 -2.16
N THR A 168 -8.56 11.86 -1.40
CA THR A 168 -9.17 11.75 -0.06
C THR A 168 -8.20 12.28 0.97
N TRP A 169 -8.30 13.56 1.29
CA TRP A 169 -7.46 14.23 2.27
C TRP A 169 -8.19 14.35 3.61
N ARG A 170 -7.46 14.79 4.63
CA ARG A 170 -7.95 15.07 5.96
C ARG A 170 -7.31 16.31 6.54
N ARG A 171 -8.12 17.10 7.22
CA ARG A 171 -7.63 18.16 8.10
C ARG A 171 -7.03 17.58 9.36
N ARG A 172 -6.31 18.43 10.10
CA ARG A 172 -5.66 18.06 11.37
C ARG A 172 -6.64 17.56 12.43
N ASP A 173 -7.89 18.04 12.40
CA ASP A 173 -8.96 17.57 13.29
C ASP A 173 -9.52 16.18 12.90
N GLY A 174 -9.02 15.60 11.81
CA GLY A 174 -9.46 14.32 11.27
C GLY A 174 -10.64 14.40 10.29
N SER A 175 -11.24 15.58 10.11
CA SER A 175 -12.36 15.78 9.18
C SER A 175 -11.93 15.53 7.74
N PHE A 176 -12.85 14.98 6.96
CA PHE A 176 -12.61 14.70 5.55
C PHE A 176 -12.51 16.00 4.74
N GLU A 177 -11.63 15.97 3.74
CA GLU A 177 -11.45 17.04 2.78
C GLU A 177 -11.20 16.47 1.39
N THR A 178 -11.88 17.00 0.38
CA THR A 178 -11.58 16.65 -1.02
C THR A 178 -10.39 17.48 -1.50
N GLY A 179 -9.36 16.78 -1.95
CA GLY A 179 -8.14 17.35 -2.49
C GLY A 179 -7.89 16.96 -3.94
N LEU A 180 -6.67 17.24 -4.39
CA LEU A 180 -6.19 16.88 -5.72
C LEU A 180 -5.40 15.57 -5.67
N ARG A 181 -5.41 14.83 -6.78
CA ARG A 181 -4.53 13.66 -6.97
C ARG A 181 -3.44 13.98 -7.98
N TYR A 182 -2.34 13.24 -7.93
CA TYR A 182 -1.18 13.35 -8.83
C TYR A 182 -0.45 14.69 -8.80
N VAL A 183 -0.69 15.49 -7.76
CA VAL A 183 -0.01 16.78 -7.53
C VAL A 183 1.18 16.59 -6.59
N PRO A 184 2.23 17.41 -6.74
CA PRO A 184 3.32 17.45 -5.77
C PRO A 184 2.80 18.04 -4.44
N VAL A 185 3.33 17.52 -3.34
CA VAL A 185 3.14 18.05 -1.99
C VAL A 185 4.45 18.00 -1.23
N THR A 186 4.64 18.92 -0.30
CA THR A 186 5.79 18.92 0.61
C THR A 186 5.35 18.41 1.96
N VAL A 187 5.94 17.31 2.43
CA VAL A 187 5.60 16.75 3.75
C VAL A 187 6.09 17.71 4.84
N GLU A 188 5.18 18.20 5.67
CA GLU A 188 5.49 19.11 6.77
C GLU A 188 5.86 18.34 8.03
N SER A 189 5.11 17.27 8.33
CA SER A 189 5.33 16.43 9.50
C SER A 189 4.53 15.13 9.42
N VAL A 190 4.97 14.12 10.17
CA VAL A 190 4.21 12.94 10.49
C VAL A 190 3.92 12.93 11.99
N THR A 191 2.65 12.86 12.35
CA THR A 191 2.19 12.77 13.74
C THR A 191 1.39 11.50 13.96
N THR A 192 0.98 11.28 15.21
CA THR A 192 0.04 10.21 15.54
C THR A 192 -1.27 10.39 14.76
N GLY A 193 -1.76 9.30 14.17
CA GLY A 193 -3.06 9.24 13.51
C GLY A 193 -4.16 8.80 14.49
N ASP A 194 -4.93 7.80 14.09
CA ASP A 194 -6.06 7.25 14.86
C ASP A 194 -5.83 5.78 15.24
N ALA A 195 -6.86 5.12 15.78
CA ALA A 195 -6.78 3.73 16.21
C ALA A 195 -6.55 2.74 15.05
N VAL A 196 -6.95 3.10 13.83
CA VAL A 196 -6.84 2.27 12.62
C VAL A 196 -5.54 2.57 11.88
N TYR A 197 -5.18 3.85 11.78
CA TYR A 197 -4.04 4.35 11.03
C TYR A 197 -3.06 5.06 11.96
N PRO A 198 -1.86 4.48 12.23
CA PRO A 198 -0.92 5.03 13.20
C PRO A 198 -0.38 6.42 12.84
N PHE A 199 -0.41 6.79 11.56
CA PHE A 199 0.24 7.99 11.06
C PHE A 199 -0.78 8.95 10.45
N TYR A 200 -0.66 10.22 10.83
CA TYR A 200 -1.17 11.34 10.07
C TYR A 200 0.01 12.05 9.38
N VAL A 201 0.03 12.03 8.05
CA VAL A 201 1.06 12.70 7.25
C VAL A 201 0.52 14.06 6.82
N ALA A 202 0.98 15.12 7.47
CA ALA A 202 0.65 16.50 7.12
C ALA A 202 1.55 16.99 5.98
N PHE A 203 0.97 17.72 5.04
CA PHE A 203 1.67 18.27 3.90
C PHE A 203 1.12 19.64 3.49
N ASP A 204 1.98 20.43 2.85
CA ASP A 204 1.62 21.62 2.12
C ASP A 204 1.41 21.29 0.64
N GLN A 205 0.31 21.78 0.07
CA GLN A 205 0.06 21.80 -1.36
C GLN A 205 -0.25 23.23 -1.79
N ASP A 206 0.74 23.94 -2.29
CA ASP A 206 0.65 25.32 -2.77
C ASP A 206 -0.05 26.27 -1.77
N GLY A 207 0.35 26.20 -0.50
CA GLY A 207 -0.22 27.00 0.59
C GLY A 207 -1.48 26.42 1.24
N ARG A 208 -1.97 25.27 0.74
CA ARG A 208 -3.06 24.52 1.35
C ARG A 208 -2.48 23.41 2.25
N HIS A 209 -2.59 23.61 3.55
CA HIS A 209 -2.20 22.64 4.56
C HIS A 209 -3.27 21.57 4.74
N SER A 210 -2.94 20.32 4.49
CA SER A 210 -3.83 19.18 4.70
C SER A 210 -3.00 17.93 5.03
N GLY A 211 -3.62 16.75 5.02
CA GLY A 211 -2.92 15.52 5.31
C GLY A 211 -3.66 14.27 4.88
N VAL A 212 -3.04 13.12 5.09
CA VAL A 212 -3.64 11.80 4.87
C VAL A 212 -3.37 10.90 6.06
N MET A 213 -4.31 9.99 6.35
CA MET A 213 -4.04 8.87 7.24
C MET A 213 -3.25 7.82 6.48
N MET A 214 -2.19 7.31 7.10
CA MET A 214 -1.32 6.31 6.51
C MET A 214 -1.17 5.11 7.43
N SER A 215 -1.25 3.92 6.85
CA SER A 215 -1.01 2.68 7.57
C SER A 215 0.45 2.29 7.57
N SER A 216 0.85 1.57 8.62
CA SER A 216 2.16 0.91 8.69
C SER A 216 2.24 -0.26 7.69
N PRO A 217 3.41 -0.55 7.09
CA PRO A 217 3.64 -1.77 6.31
C PRO A 217 3.37 -3.07 7.09
N THR A 218 3.35 -3.00 8.42
CA THR A 218 3.02 -4.13 9.31
C THR A 218 1.54 -4.22 9.66
N SER A 219 0.73 -3.21 9.31
CA SER A 219 -0.71 -3.21 9.60
C SER A 219 -1.46 -4.28 8.81
N ALA A 220 -2.54 -4.80 9.38
CA ALA A 220 -3.50 -5.63 8.66
C ALA A 220 -4.25 -4.83 7.59
N VAL A 221 -4.44 -3.52 7.82
CA VAL A 221 -5.13 -2.62 6.89
C VAL A 221 -4.09 -1.98 5.94
N ARG A 222 -4.02 -2.47 4.70
CA ARG A 222 -2.97 -2.13 3.72
C ARG A 222 -3.45 -1.27 2.53
N ASN A 223 -4.66 -0.74 2.60
CA ASN A 223 -5.24 0.08 1.52
C ASN A 223 -4.70 1.51 1.46
N VAL A 224 -4.02 1.98 2.51
CA VAL A 224 -3.46 3.35 2.62
C VAL A 224 -2.02 3.35 3.12
N THR A 225 -1.20 2.41 2.61
CA THR A 225 0.25 2.41 2.83
C THR A 225 0.94 3.50 2.01
N PHE A 226 2.21 3.80 2.32
CA PHE A 226 2.98 4.84 1.64
C PHE A 226 2.93 4.73 0.10
N ASP A 227 3.15 3.53 -0.46
CA ASP A 227 3.15 3.27 -1.90
C ASP A 227 1.77 3.46 -2.56
N LYS A 228 0.69 3.36 -1.78
CA LYS A 228 -0.68 3.60 -2.25
C LYS A 228 -1.05 5.08 -2.20
N LEU A 229 -0.44 5.85 -1.30
CA LEU A 229 -0.73 7.26 -1.09
C LEU A 229 0.21 8.21 -1.85
N PHE A 230 1.47 7.82 -2.03
CA PHE A 230 2.53 8.68 -2.52
C PHE A 230 3.33 8.02 -3.65
N SER A 231 4.03 8.85 -4.42
CA SER A 231 5.08 8.45 -5.36
C SER A 231 6.27 9.40 -5.26
N PHE A 232 7.48 8.88 -5.51
CA PHE A 232 8.67 9.71 -5.55
C PHE A 232 8.78 10.55 -6.83
N SER A 233 8.16 10.09 -7.91
CA SER A 233 8.21 10.73 -9.23
C SER A 233 6.84 11.23 -9.67
N ASP A 234 6.84 12.28 -10.49
CA ASP A 234 5.62 12.78 -11.12
C ASP A 234 4.95 11.67 -11.95
N ILE A 235 3.73 11.32 -11.56
CA ILE A 235 2.93 10.27 -12.19
C ILE A 235 2.58 10.66 -13.62
N ARG A 236 2.45 11.97 -13.90
CA ARG A 236 2.19 12.52 -15.24
C ARG A 236 3.25 12.11 -16.27
N ASN A 237 4.48 11.86 -15.83
CA ASN A 237 5.56 11.43 -16.74
C ASN A 237 5.26 10.12 -17.45
N ASN A 238 4.38 9.28 -16.89
CA ASN A 238 3.96 8.02 -17.50
C ASN A 238 2.79 8.18 -18.49
N TYR A 239 2.18 9.38 -18.55
CA TYR A 239 0.95 9.65 -19.31
C TYR A 239 1.09 10.90 -20.19
N LYS A 240 2.23 11.04 -20.86
CA LYS A 240 2.54 12.22 -21.70
C LYS A 240 1.63 12.37 -22.92
N HIS A 241 0.92 11.30 -23.30
CA HIS A 241 -0.06 11.31 -24.40
C HIS A 241 -1.41 11.91 -24.00
N ILE A 242 -1.70 12.04 -22.71
CA ILE A 242 -2.91 12.70 -22.20
C ILE A 242 -2.73 14.22 -22.33
N SER A 243 -3.74 14.89 -22.87
CA SER A 243 -3.70 16.35 -23.05
C SER A 243 -3.64 17.09 -21.71
N ASN A 244 -3.16 18.34 -21.72
CA ASN A 244 -3.08 19.16 -20.51
C ASN A 244 -4.47 19.42 -19.91
N GLU A 245 -5.45 19.60 -20.79
CA GLU A 245 -6.86 19.83 -20.46
C GLU A 245 -7.44 18.61 -19.74
N ASN A 246 -7.26 17.41 -20.32
CA ASN A 246 -7.75 16.17 -19.72
C ASN A 246 -7.00 15.84 -18.43
N TRP A 247 -5.69 16.08 -18.36
CA TRP A 247 -4.92 15.90 -17.12
C TRP A 247 -5.42 16.78 -15.99
N SER A 248 -5.76 18.04 -16.28
CA SER A 248 -6.36 18.95 -15.29
C SER A 248 -7.69 18.44 -14.73
N LEU A 249 -8.50 17.78 -15.55
CA LEU A 249 -9.73 17.13 -15.11
C LEU A 249 -9.43 15.90 -14.24
N ILE A 250 -8.49 15.05 -14.66
CA ILE A 250 -8.06 13.85 -13.92
C ILE A 250 -7.57 14.20 -12.50
N VAL A 251 -6.74 15.24 -12.38
CA VAL A 251 -6.21 15.73 -11.10
C VAL A 251 -7.33 16.16 -10.14
N ARG A 252 -8.45 16.65 -10.67
CA ARG A 252 -9.65 17.07 -9.93
C ARG A 252 -10.68 15.95 -9.74
N GLY A 253 -10.42 14.75 -10.28
CA GLY A 253 -11.38 13.65 -10.28
C GLY A 253 -12.62 13.93 -11.13
N GLN A 254 -12.48 14.70 -12.20
CA GLN A 254 -13.55 15.06 -13.14
C GLN A 254 -13.38 14.34 -14.47
N VAL A 255 -14.49 14.16 -15.19
CA VAL A 255 -14.51 13.56 -16.53
C VAL A 255 -15.19 14.48 -17.54
N ALA A 256 -14.89 14.30 -18.82
CA ALA A 256 -15.51 15.04 -19.92
C ALA A 256 -15.75 14.15 -21.14
N VAL A 257 -16.76 14.51 -21.95
CA VAL A 257 -17.02 13.84 -23.23
C VAL A 257 -15.76 13.87 -24.09
N GLY A 258 -15.46 12.76 -24.76
CA GLY A 258 -14.25 12.59 -25.56
C GLY A 258 -13.08 11.96 -24.80
N MET A 259 -13.17 11.84 -23.46
CA MET A 259 -12.14 11.13 -22.70
C MET A 259 -12.14 9.62 -22.99
N THR A 260 -10.94 9.05 -23.04
CA THR A 260 -10.71 7.61 -23.14
C THR A 260 -11.04 6.90 -21.83
N LYS A 261 -11.16 5.57 -21.89
CA LYS A 261 -11.31 4.72 -20.70
C LYS A 261 -10.13 4.86 -19.73
N GLU A 262 -8.90 5.02 -20.22
CA GLU A 262 -7.71 5.22 -19.39
C GLU A 262 -7.81 6.52 -18.59
N GLU A 263 -8.14 7.63 -19.25
CA GLU A 263 -8.32 8.93 -18.60
C GLU A 263 -9.42 8.88 -17.54
N CYS A 264 -10.55 8.21 -17.84
CA CYS A 264 -11.64 8.02 -16.90
C CYS A 264 -11.23 7.16 -15.69
N THR A 265 -10.47 6.07 -15.90
CA THR A 265 -9.94 5.24 -14.81
C THR A 265 -8.93 6.01 -13.95
N LEU A 266 -8.06 6.83 -14.55
CA LEU A 266 -7.14 7.67 -13.78
C LEU A 266 -7.89 8.70 -12.93
N SER A 267 -8.99 9.23 -13.45
CA SER A 267 -9.83 10.23 -12.80
C SER A 267 -10.73 9.68 -11.69
N LEU A 268 -11.38 8.52 -11.90
CA LEU A 268 -12.40 8.01 -10.97
C LEU A 268 -12.01 6.69 -10.28
N GLY A 269 -10.96 6.02 -10.75
CA GLY A 269 -10.60 4.68 -10.30
C GLY A 269 -11.33 3.57 -11.08
N ALA A 270 -11.28 2.35 -10.54
CA ALA A 270 -11.98 1.22 -11.13
C ALA A 270 -13.49 1.32 -10.85
N PRO A 271 -14.36 1.05 -11.83
CA PRO A 271 -15.80 1.01 -11.61
C PRO A 271 -16.19 -0.21 -10.77
N GLN A 272 -17.34 -0.11 -10.11
CA GLN A 272 -17.96 -1.21 -9.38
C GLN A 272 -18.43 -2.32 -10.32
N SER A 273 -19.05 -1.92 -11.44
CA SER A 273 -19.52 -2.84 -12.46
C SER A 273 -19.36 -2.26 -13.87
N VAL A 274 -19.26 -3.15 -14.84
CA VAL A 274 -19.13 -2.85 -16.27
C VAL A 274 -20.14 -3.67 -17.04
N ASP A 275 -21.10 -2.99 -17.66
CA ASP A 275 -22.07 -3.60 -18.57
C ASP A 275 -21.65 -3.39 -20.01
N ARG A 276 -21.76 -4.42 -20.86
CA ARG A 276 -21.41 -4.35 -22.28
C ARG A 276 -22.61 -4.75 -23.13
N VAL A 277 -23.01 -3.84 -24.03
CA VAL A 277 -24.15 -4.04 -24.91
C VAL A 277 -23.67 -3.90 -26.36
N PRO A 278 -23.66 -4.99 -27.14
CA PRO A 278 -23.48 -4.91 -28.58
C PRO A 278 -24.64 -4.14 -29.20
N THR A 279 -24.35 -3.13 -30.02
CA THR A 279 -25.36 -2.37 -30.76
C THR A 279 -25.06 -2.45 -32.26
N HIS A 280 -26.02 -2.06 -33.10
CA HIS A 280 -25.81 -2.00 -34.54
C HIS A 280 -24.69 -1.02 -34.96
N GLY A 281 -24.35 -0.05 -34.11
CA GLY A 281 -23.33 0.98 -34.37
C GLY A 281 -21.99 0.76 -33.67
N GLY A 282 -21.82 -0.33 -32.91
CA GLY A 282 -20.58 -0.59 -32.15
C GLY A 282 -20.83 -1.18 -30.77
N LEU A 283 -19.76 -1.26 -29.96
CA LEU A 283 -19.84 -1.76 -28.59
C LEU A 283 -20.08 -0.61 -27.62
N LEU A 284 -21.22 -0.64 -26.93
CA LEU A 284 -21.52 0.29 -25.85
C LEU A 284 -21.08 -0.34 -24.52
N GLU A 285 -20.28 0.39 -23.75
CA GLU A 285 -19.80 -0.03 -22.43
C GLU A 285 -20.27 0.97 -21.37
N ARG A 286 -20.98 0.50 -20.35
CA ARG A 286 -21.47 1.33 -19.24
C ARG A 286 -20.74 0.97 -17.95
N TRP A 287 -20.13 1.96 -17.32
CA TRP A 287 -19.46 1.83 -16.03
C TRP A 287 -20.33 2.44 -14.94
N VAL A 288 -20.47 1.73 -13.81
CA VAL A 288 -21.24 2.19 -12.65
C VAL A 288 -20.33 2.24 -11.42
N TYR A 289 -20.51 3.27 -10.60
CA TYR A 289 -19.79 3.48 -9.35
C TYR A 289 -20.77 3.59 -8.17
N ASP A 290 -20.29 3.30 -6.95
CA ASP A 290 -21.09 3.17 -5.72
C ASP A 290 -21.89 4.41 -5.32
N ASN A 291 -21.53 5.59 -5.85
CA ASN A 291 -22.15 6.89 -5.55
C ASN A 291 -23.17 7.35 -6.61
N GLY A 292 -23.61 6.46 -7.49
CA GLY A 292 -24.58 6.78 -8.56
C GLY A 292 -23.96 7.49 -9.76
N VAL A 293 -22.63 7.65 -9.78
CA VAL A 293 -21.88 8.09 -10.96
C VAL A 293 -21.92 6.97 -12.00
N TYR A 294 -22.12 7.34 -13.26
CA TYR A 294 -22.02 6.39 -14.37
C TYR A 294 -21.37 7.04 -15.58
N LEU A 295 -20.66 6.21 -16.36
CA LEU A 295 -20.04 6.58 -17.63
C LEU A 295 -20.57 5.66 -18.73
N VAL A 296 -20.77 6.19 -19.93
CA VAL A 296 -21.18 5.44 -21.12
C VAL A 296 -20.18 5.72 -22.23
N PHE A 297 -19.52 4.65 -22.68
CA PHE A 297 -18.52 4.68 -23.73
C PHE A 297 -19.07 4.05 -25.01
N ALA A 298 -18.76 4.67 -26.15
CA ALA A 298 -18.85 4.04 -27.46
C ALA A 298 -17.44 3.91 -28.02
N ASP A 299 -17.07 2.71 -28.47
CA ASP A 299 -15.76 2.40 -29.05
C ASP A 299 -14.55 2.89 -28.22
N GLY A 300 -14.72 2.91 -26.89
CA GLY A 300 -13.67 3.28 -25.92
C GLY A 300 -13.57 4.78 -25.60
N ILE A 301 -14.47 5.61 -26.14
CA ILE A 301 -14.54 7.06 -25.90
C ILE A 301 -15.81 7.40 -25.12
N LEU A 302 -15.68 8.28 -24.13
CA LEU A 302 -16.78 8.71 -23.26
C LEU A 302 -17.75 9.58 -24.03
N GLU A 303 -19.00 9.13 -24.18
CA GLU A 303 -20.06 9.89 -24.88
C GLU A 303 -21.03 10.56 -23.91
N ARG A 304 -21.33 9.91 -22.78
CA ARG A 304 -22.30 10.40 -21.79
C ARG A 304 -21.92 9.97 -20.39
N PHE A 305 -22.16 10.84 -19.41
CA PHE A 305 -21.97 10.51 -18.01
C PHE A 305 -22.94 11.27 -17.10
N ARG A 306 -23.01 10.82 -15.85
CA ARG A 306 -23.53 11.59 -14.71
C ARG A 306 -22.47 11.56 -13.63
N GLN A 307 -22.06 12.74 -13.15
CA GLN A 307 -21.13 12.93 -12.06
C GLN A 307 -21.71 13.88 -11.02
#